data_AF-A0A7L4NSQ1-F1
#
_entry.id   AF-A0A7L4NSQ1-F1
#
_cell.length_a   1.000
_cell.length_b   1.000
_cell.length_c   1.000
_cell.angle_alpha   90.00
_cell.angle_beta   90.00
_cell.angle_gamma   90.00
#
_symmetry.space_group_name_H-M   'P 1'
#
loop_
_entity.id
_entity.type
_entity.pdbx_description
1 polymer ?
#
loop_
_entity_poly.entity_id
_entity_poly.type
_entity_poly.pdbx_seq_one_letter_code
_entity_poly.pdbx_strand_id
1 'polypeptide(L)'
;KWIHCFEGVTCIIFIAALSAYDMVLVEDDEVNRMHESLHLFNSICNHRYFATTSIVLFLNKKDVFLEKIKKAHLSICFPDYDGK
;
A
#
# COMPACT_ATOMS: atom_id res chain seq x y z
N LYS A 1 17.34 -10.81 2.59
CA LYS A 1 18.26 -10.81 1.42
C LYS A 1 18.26 -9.48 0.66
N TRP A 2 17.10 -8.92 0.26
CA TRP A 2 17.01 -7.63 -0.44
C TRP A 2 17.36 -6.39 0.41
N ILE A 3 17.09 -6.41 1.72
CA ILE A 3 17.20 -5.22 2.58
C ILE A 3 18.63 -4.67 2.77
N HIS A 4 19.66 -5.51 2.58
CA HIS A 4 21.05 -5.08 2.64
C HIS A 4 21.52 -4.38 1.35
N CYS A 5 20.76 -4.48 0.26
CA CYS A 5 21.06 -3.74 -0.98
C CYS A 5 20.67 -2.25 -0.90
N PHE A 6 20.04 -1.82 0.20
CA PHE A 6 19.52 -0.46 0.38
C PHE A 6 20.21 0.32 1.49
N GLU A 7 21.37 -0.14 1.97
CA GLU A 7 22.17 0.65 2.90
C GLU A 7 22.74 1.88 2.16
N GLY A 8 22.42 3.08 2.65
CA GLY A 8 22.90 4.35 2.09
C GLY A 8 22.05 4.98 0.99
N VAL A 9 20.80 4.55 0.77
CA VAL A 9 19.89 5.24 -0.17
C VAL A 9 19.41 6.58 0.38
N THR A 10 19.35 7.60 -0.48
CA THR A 10 18.90 8.95 -0.11
C THR A 10 17.40 8.98 0.21
N CYS A 11 16.60 8.20 -0.51
CA CYS A 11 15.15 8.17 -0.38
C CYS A 11 14.59 6.84 -0.87
N ILE A 12 13.49 6.39 -0.27
CA ILE A 12 12.65 5.30 -0.77
C ILE A 12 11.43 5.90 -1.45
N ILE A 13 11.12 5.44 -2.66
CA ILE A 13 9.86 5.76 -3.34
C ILE A 13 8.97 4.53 -3.25
N PHE A 14 7.90 4.63 -2.47
CA PHE A 14 6.92 3.56 -2.32
C PHE A 14 5.67 3.90 -3.14
N ILE A 15 5.19 2.95 -3.94
CA ILE A 15 4.02 3.14 -4.81
C ILE A 15 2.93 2.18 -4.38
N ALA A 16 1.78 2.71 -3.96
CA ALA A 16 0.59 1.94 -3.61
C ALA A 16 -0.53 2.24 -4.62
N ALA A 17 -1.26 1.21 -5.06
CA ALA A 17 -2.40 1.37 -5.95
C ALA A 17 -3.68 1.59 -5.15
N LEU A 18 -4.28 2.79 -5.23
CA LEU A 18 -5.55 3.10 -4.57
C LEU A 18 -6.69 2.20 -5.04
N SER A 19 -6.68 1.84 -6.32
CA SER A 19 -7.73 1.01 -6.95
C SER A 19 -7.71 -0.47 -6.53
N ALA A 20 -6.83 -0.87 -5.62
CA ALA A 20 -6.64 -2.26 -5.20
C ALA A 20 -7.48 -2.65 -3.97
N TYR A 21 -8.23 -1.72 -3.37
CA TYR A 21 -9.01 -1.95 -2.14
C TYR A 21 -10.05 -3.07 -2.28
N ASP A 22 -10.55 -3.32 -3.49
CA ASP A 22 -11.52 -4.36 -3.81
C ASP A 22 -10.90 -5.49 -4.66
N MET A 23 -9.59 -5.73 -4.53
CA MET A 23 -8.86 -6.79 -5.23
C MET A 23 -8.11 -7.69 -4.26
N VAL A 24 -7.99 -8.96 -4.61
CA VAL A 24 -7.17 -9.97 -3.92
C VAL A 24 -5.86 -10.24 -4.68
N LEU A 25 -4.87 -10.84 -4.03
CA LEU A 25 -3.62 -11.23 -4.69
C LEU A 25 -3.90 -12.30 -5.75
N VAL A 26 -2.98 -12.44 -6.72
CA VAL A 26 -3.12 -13.50 -7.74
C VAL A 26 -2.68 -14.85 -7.18
N GLU A 27 -1.72 -14.78 -6.27
CA GLU A 27 -1.12 -15.90 -5.54
C GLU A 27 -1.95 -16.38 -4.35
N ASP A 28 -2.85 -15.54 -3.83
CA ASP A 28 -3.68 -15.82 -2.66
C ASP A 28 -4.99 -15.02 -2.73
N ASP A 29 -6.12 -15.71 -2.90
CA ASP A 29 -7.44 -15.10 -3.05
C ASP A 29 -8.10 -14.71 -1.72
N GLU A 30 -7.50 -15.05 -0.58
CA GLU A 30 -7.95 -14.61 0.74
C GLU A 30 -7.29 -13.29 1.17
N VAL A 31 -6.18 -12.89 0.52
CA VAL A 31 -5.42 -11.70 0.89
C VAL A 31 -5.77 -10.50 0.01
N ASN A 32 -6.33 -9.46 0.64
CA ASN A 32 -6.59 -8.18 -0.02
C ASN A 32 -5.28 -7.45 -0.38
N ARG A 33 -5.18 -6.98 -1.63
CA ARG A 33 -3.98 -6.30 -2.15
C ARG A 33 -3.61 -5.01 -1.42
N MET A 34 -4.60 -4.25 -0.98
CA MET A 34 -4.34 -3.00 -0.25
C MET A 34 -3.81 -3.28 1.15
N HIS A 35 -4.30 -4.33 1.83
CA HIS A 35 -3.75 -4.77 3.12
C HIS A 35 -2.31 -5.25 2.98
N GLU A 36 -1.99 -6.02 1.95
CA GLU A 36 -0.60 -6.43 1.70
C GLU A 36 0.32 -5.22 1.46
N SER A 37 -0.14 -4.23 0.68
CA SER A 37 0.61 -2.99 0.46
C SER A 37 0.83 -2.21 1.75
N LEU A 38 -0.17 -2.15 2.64
CA LEU A 38 -0.05 -1.53 3.96
C LEU A 38 0.94 -2.29 4.87
N HIS A 39 0.87 -3.62 4.90
CA HIS A 39 1.82 -4.45 5.66
C HIS A 39 3.26 -4.25 5.19
N LEU A 40 3.48 -4.21 3.88
CA LEU A 40 4.80 -3.95 3.31
C LEU A 40 5.28 -2.53 3.63
N PHE A 41 4.42 -1.52 3.47
CA PHE A 41 4.74 -0.14 3.82
C PHE A 41 5.10 0.02 5.30
N ASN A 42 4.33 -0.60 6.19
CA ASN A 42 4.60 -0.61 7.62
C ASN A 42 5.95 -1.28 7.94
N SER A 43 6.27 -2.38 7.25
CA SER A 43 7.55 -3.08 7.42
C SER A 43 8.74 -2.22 6.98
N ILE A 44 8.59 -1.43 5.92
CA ILE A 44 9.61 -0.48 5.44
C ILE A 44 9.79 0.67 6.43
N CYS A 45 8.69 1.31 6.84
CA CYS A 45 8.71 2.46 7.75
C CYS A 45 9.34 2.11 9.10
N ASN A 46 9.13 0.88 9.59
CA ASN A 46 9.66 0.43 10.87
C ASN A 46 11.01 -0.31 10.77
N HIS A 47 11.60 -0.42 9.58
CA HIS A 47 12.87 -1.12 9.42
C HIS A 47 14.03 -0.25 9.94
N ARG A 48 14.85 -0.78 10.85
CA ARG A 48 15.98 -0.05 11.45
C ARG A 48 16.97 0.58 10.44
N TYR A 49 17.15 -0.05 9.28
CA TYR A 49 18.04 0.47 8.23
C TYR A 49 17.48 1.70 7.51
N PHE A 50 16.18 1.96 7.62
CA PHE A 50 15.50 3.09 6.98
C PHE A 50 15.05 4.17 7.97
N ALA A 51 15.46 4.06 9.25
CA ALA A 51 15.04 4.98 10.31
C ALA A 51 15.37 6.45 10.03
N THR A 52 16.41 6.72 9.23
CA THR A 52 16.82 8.08 8.80
C THR A 52 16.59 8.33 7.31
N THR A 53 16.03 7.37 6.59
CA THR A 53 15.81 7.46 5.15
C THR A 53 14.46 8.12 4.87
N SER A 54 14.44 9.16 4.03
CA SER A 54 13.19 9.78 3.59
C SER A 54 12.34 8.79 2.79
N ILE A 55 11.03 8.79 3.02
CA ILE A 55 10.09 7.95 2.27
C ILE A 55 9.08 8.87 1.55
N VAL A 56 8.98 8.70 0.23
CA VAL A 56 7.98 9.35 -0.61
C VAL A 56 6.93 8.30 -0.99
N LEU A 57 5.68 8.54 -0.59
CA LEU A 57 4.54 7.66 -0.90
C LEU A 57 3.77 8.21 -2.10
N PHE A 58 3.70 7.43 -3.17
CA PHE A 58 2.79 7.68 -4.29
C PHE A 58 1.57 6.79 -4.22
N LEU A 59 0.41 7.43 -4.09
CA LEU A 59 -0.90 6.82 -4.20
C LEU A 59 -1.34 6.86 -5.68
N ASN A 60 -1.08 5.78 -6.40
CA ASN A 60 -1.28 5.67 -7.83
C ASN A 60 -2.69 5.13 -8.18
N LYS A 61 -3.08 5.23 -9.47
CA LYS A 61 -4.36 4.76 -10.02
C LYS A 61 -5.59 5.45 -9.41
N LYS A 62 -5.45 6.75 -9.09
CA LYS A 62 -6.54 7.58 -8.55
C LYS A 62 -7.74 7.62 -9.50
N ASP A 63 -7.48 7.72 -10.80
CA ASP A 63 -8.47 7.67 -11.87
C ASP A 63 -9.33 6.40 -11.78
N VAL A 64 -8.70 5.23 -11.68
CA VAL A 64 -9.41 3.96 -11.56
C VAL A 64 -10.15 3.87 -10.22
N PHE A 65 -9.54 4.31 -9.13
CA PHE A 65 -10.17 4.34 -7.81
C PHE A 65 -11.48 5.15 -7.82
N LEU A 66 -11.49 6.34 -8.43
CA LEU A 66 -12.68 7.19 -8.52
C LEU A 66 -13.82 6.53 -9.29
N GLU A 67 -13.54 5.64 -10.23
CA GLU A 67 -14.57 4.87 -10.93
C GLU A 67 -15.05 3.66 -10.14
N LYS A 68 -14.17 3.00 -9.39
CA LYS A 68 -14.52 1.83 -8.57
C LYS A 68 -15.31 2.21 -7.33
N ILE A 69 -14.96 3.32 -6.66
CA ILE A 69 -15.63 3.74 -5.42
C ILE A 69 -17.12 4.06 -5.59
N LYS A 70 -17.53 4.41 -6.82
CA LYS A 70 -18.94 4.59 -7.20
C LYS A 70 -19.73 3.26 -7.24
N LYS A 71 -19.04 2.13 -7.34
CA LYS A 71 -19.63 0.79 -7.55
C LYS A 71 -19.44 -0.13 -6.34
N ALA A 72 -18.31 -0.02 -5.66
CA ALA A 72 -17.92 -0.89 -4.55
C ALA A 72 -17.48 -0.01 -3.37
N HIS A 73 -18.12 -0.20 -2.22
CA HIS A 73 -17.88 0.62 -1.03
C HIS A 73 -16.49 0.31 -0.42
N LEU A 74 -15.84 1.32 0.17
CA LEU A 74 -14.50 1.15 0.76
C LEU A 74 -14.49 0.17 1.95
N SER A 75 -15.65 -0.05 2.56
CA SER A 75 -15.83 -0.99 3.68
C SER A 75 -15.49 -2.45 3.35
N ILE A 76 -15.37 -2.81 2.06
CA ILE A 76 -14.84 -4.11 1.63
C ILE A 76 -13.40 -4.30 2.12
N CYS A 77 -12.61 -3.23 2.09
CA CYS A 77 -11.24 -3.24 2.60
C CYS A 77 -11.18 -2.77 4.05
N PHE A 78 -11.90 -1.71 4.40
CA PHE A 78 -11.83 -1.08 5.72
C PHE A 78 -13.21 -1.05 6.37
N PRO A 79 -13.65 -2.11 7.07
CA PRO A 79 -14.99 -2.21 7.64
C PRO A 79 -15.35 -1.05 8.58
N ASP A 80 -14.35 -0.48 9.25
CA ASP A 80 -14.50 0.62 10.20
C ASP A 80 -14.55 2.01 9.52
N TYR A 81 -14.41 2.09 8.20
CA TYR A 81 -14.53 3.34 7.46
C TYR A 81 -16.00 3.79 7.37
N ASP A 82 -16.35 4.83 8.13
CA ASP A 82 -17.70 5.36 8.24
C ASP A 82 -18.01 6.51 7.27
N GLY A 83 -17.04 6.92 6.46
CA GLY A 83 -17.19 7.96 5.43
C GLY A 83 -17.41 9.37 5.98
N LYS A 84 -17.20 9.60 7.28
CA LYS A 84 -17.27 10.93 7.90
C LYS A 84 -15.95 11.68 7.85
#